data_AF-A0A1V4RI95-F1
#
_entry.id   AF-A0A1V4RI95-F1
#
_cell.length_a   1.000
_cell.length_b   1.000
_cell.length_c   1.000
_cell.angle_alpha   90.00
_cell.angle_beta   90.00
_cell.angle_gamma   90.00
#
_symmetry.space_group_name_H-M   'P 1'
#
loop_
_entity.id
_entity.type
_entity.pdbx_description
1 polymer ?
#
loop_
_entity_poly.entity_id
_entity_poly.type
_entity_poly.pdbx_seq_one_letter_code
_entity_poly.pdbx_strand_id
1 'polypeptide(L)'
;MKSHRQVAERFLLHIWDGQHLKKEMRTTDGETVRVECAGTWNFDSGPDFKNALIHIGGRTVTGDVEIHIKPRDWTAHGHHRDPRYNGVILHAVMWQTEASFETVKENGETVSLLVLSDFLDEDIEKLSRKISQQQGWRCPRIAEIEQIDTDALLKVIDAAAQQRLEGKIDRFKKRLKELSEDDESLSPSDAWDQLLYEGVMEALGYSKNTLQYIQELERQWQLVEYSLPGQRQPSLLRQMITGASTIGLAALPVPGVRITC
;
A
#
# COMPACT_ATOMS: atom_id res chain seq x y z
N MET A 1 -13.41 21.16 -29.49
CA MET A 1 -13.75 20.38 -28.28
C MET A 1 -13.00 19.06 -28.36
N LYS A 2 -11.97 18.84 -27.55
CA LYS A 2 -11.28 17.54 -27.52
C LYS A 2 -12.27 16.51 -26.99
N SER A 3 -12.57 15.48 -27.77
CA SER A 3 -13.41 14.36 -27.35
C SER A 3 -12.68 13.65 -26.19
N HIS A 4 -13.21 13.77 -24.97
CA HIS A 4 -12.67 13.06 -23.81
C HIS A 4 -13.05 11.59 -23.95
N ARG A 5 -12.23 10.81 -24.65
CA ARG A 5 -12.34 9.35 -24.70
C ARG A 5 -12.24 8.80 -23.27
N GLN A 6 -13.01 7.76 -22.98
CA GLN A 6 -12.95 7.05 -21.71
C GLN A 6 -11.60 6.32 -21.61
N VAL A 7 -10.68 6.90 -20.85
CA VAL A 7 -9.37 6.32 -20.53
C VAL A 7 -9.53 5.56 -19.21
N ALA A 8 -8.94 4.37 -19.10
CA ALA A 8 -8.93 3.63 -17.84
C ALA A 8 -7.76 4.09 -16.96
N GLU A 9 -7.95 4.20 -15.65
CA GLU A 9 -6.88 4.61 -14.71
C GLU A 9 -5.66 3.72 -14.80
N ARG A 10 -5.87 2.40 -14.96
CA ARG A 10 -4.78 1.44 -15.17
C ARG A 10 -3.85 1.83 -16.32
N PHE A 11 -4.37 2.45 -17.38
CA PHE A 11 -3.55 2.93 -18.48
C PHE A 11 -2.67 4.12 -18.08
N LEU A 12 -3.16 5.01 -17.21
CA LEU A 12 -2.35 6.11 -16.67
C LEU A 12 -1.22 5.61 -15.79
N LEU A 13 -1.46 4.55 -15.00
CA LEU A 13 -0.42 3.90 -14.21
C LEU A 13 0.74 3.41 -15.11
N HIS A 14 0.44 2.89 -16.31
CA HIS A 14 1.46 2.51 -17.28
C HIS A 14 2.17 3.71 -17.92
N ILE A 15 1.46 4.80 -18.20
CA ILE A 15 2.08 6.04 -18.69
C ILE A 15 3.10 6.54 -17.67
N TRP A 16 2.71 6.56 -16.39
CA TRP A 16 3.58 6.97 -15.31
C TRP A 16 4.77 6.03 -15.13
N ASP A 17 4.55 4.74 -14.93
CA ASP A 17 5.65 3.80 -14.69
C ASP A 17 6.65 3.74 -15.86
N GLY A 18 6.13 3.68 -17.09
CA GLY A 18 6.93 3.69 -18.31
C GLY A 18 7.57 5.04 -18.64
N GLN A 19 7.26 6.09 -17.84
CA GLN A 19 7.72 7.46 -18.03
C GLN A 19 7.49 7.96 -19.48
N HIS A 20 6.30 7.68 -20.02
CA HIS A 20 5.84 8.17 -21.34
C HIS A 20 5.45 9.65 -21.29
N LEU A 21 6.37 10.45 -20.75
CA LEU A 21 6.20 11.85 -20.38
C LEU A 21 7.43 12.64 -20.82
N LYS A 22 7.22 13.92 -21.12
CA LYS A 22 8.31 14.86 -21.37
C LYS A 22 9.17 15.01 -20.12
N LYS A 23 10.48 15.25 -20.32
CA LYS A 23 11.45 15.39 -19.22
C LYS A 23 11.22 16.60 -18.32
N GLU A 24 10.64 17.67 -18.85
CA GLU A 24 10.33 18.89 -18.11
C GLU A 24 8.83 19.10 -18.11
N MET A 25 8.24 18.94 -16.93
CA MET A 25 6.83 19.10 -16.69
C MET A 25 6.59 20.28 -15.75
N ARG A 26 5.33 20.69 -15.64
CA ARG A 26 4.94 21.73 -14.68
C ARG A 26 3.64 21.36 -13.99
N THR A 27 3.56 21.69 -12.71
CA THR A 27 2.32 21.61 -11.95
C THR A 27 1.33 22.69 -12.41
N THR A 28 0.07 22.60 -11.98
CA THR A 28 -0.96 23.60 -12.28
C THR A 28 -0.67 24.99 -11.70
N ASP A 29 0.10 25.03 -10.62
CA ASP A 29 0.64 26.20 -9.93
C ASP A 29 1.98 26.69 -10.52
N GLY A 30 2.48 26.04 -11.57
CA GLY A 30 3.60 26.50 -12.40
C GLY A 30 4.98 26.02 -11.94
N GLU A 31 5.07 25.26 -10.85
CA GLU A 31 6.31 24.68 -10.36
C GLU A 31 6.87 23.67 -11.36
N THR A 32 8.19 23.65 -11.53
CA THR A 32 8.84 22.66 -12.40
C THR A 32 8.80 21.28 -11.77
N VAL A 33 8.49 20.25 -12.56
CA VAL A 33 8.48 18.85 -12.15
C VAL A 33 9.40 18.05 -13.05
N ARG A 34 10.31 17.29 -12.42
CA ARG A 34 11.15 16.28 -13.08
C ARG A 34 11.14 15.01 -12.24
N VAL A 35 10.79 13.88 -12.86
CA VAL A 35 10.77 12.58 -12.19
C VAL A 35 12.14 11.92 -12.38
N GLU A 36 12.86 11.71 -11.28
CA GLU A 36 14.12 10.93 -11.28
C GLU A 36 13.82 9.45 -11.07
N CYS A 37 12.84 9.14 -10.21
CA CYS A 37 12.35 7.80 -9.95
C CYS A 37 10.82 7.83 -9.83
N ALA A 38 10.11 7.06 -10.67
CA ALA A 38 8.65 6.99 -10.67
C ALA A 38 8.05 6.41 -9.37
N GLY A 39 8.89 5.83 -8.51
CA GLY A 39 8.48 5.02 -7.37
C GLY A 39 8.35 3.54 -7.73
N THR A 40 7.69 2.79 -6.84
CA THR A 40 7.32 1.38 -7.02
C THR A 40 5.80 1.27 -7.05
N TRP A 41 5.27 0.56 -8.05
CA TRP A 41 3.84 0.31 -8.15
C TRP A 41 3.33 -0.43 -6.91
N ASN A 42 2.35 0.16 -6.24
CA ASN A 42 1.63 -0.44 -5.12
C ASN A 42 0.43 -1.24 -5.62
N PHE A 43 0.37 -2.53 -5.29
CA PHE A 43 -0.78 -3.40 -5.56
C PHE A 43 -1.66 -3.62 -4.32
N ASP A 44 -1.31 -2.98 -3.21
CA ASP A 44 -2.11 -2.95 -2.00
C ASP A 44 -2.80 -1.60 -1.84
N SER A 45 -3.50 -1.43 -0.74
CA SER A 45 -4.23 -0.23 -0.40
C SER A 45 -3.27 0.96 -0.17
N GLY A 46 -3.78 2.17 -0.34
CA GLY A 46 -2.99 3.39 -0.28
C GLY A 46 -2.66 3.89 -1.69
N PRO A 47 -1.67 4.78 -1.82
CA PRO A 47 -1.39 5.44 -3.09
C PRO A 47 -0.81 4.51 -4.14
N ASP A 48 -1.04 4.84 -5.41
CA ASP A 48 -0.67 4.02 -6.58
C ASP A 48 0.82 3.71 -6.68
N PHE A 49 1.68 4.68 -6.36
CA PHE A 49 3.13 4.50 -6.37
C PHE A 49 3.74 4.95 -5.04
N LYS A 50 4.66 4.13 -4.52
CA LYS A 50 5.41 4.39 -3.28
C LYS A 50 6.83 4.84 -3.54
N ASN A 51 7.34 5.76 -2.72
CA ASN A 51 8.75 6.19 -2.68
C ASN A 51 9.30 6.70 -4.03
N ALA A 52 8.51 7.49 -4.75
CA ALA A 52 9.00 8.26 -5.90
C ALA A 52 10.02 9.32 -5.46
N LEU A 53 11.00 9.60 -6.33
CA LEU A 53 11.99 10.67 -6.18
C LEU A 53 11.75 11.70 -7.28
N ILE A 54 11.32 12.89 -6.89
CA ILE A 54 10.86 13.92 -7.82
C ILE A 54 11.51 15.25 -7.45
N HIS A 55 11.96 16.00 -8.45
CA HIS A 55 12.29 17.41 -8.29
C HIS A 55 11.04 18.26 -8.54
N ILE A 56 10.56 18.96 -7.52
CA ILE A 56 9.40 19.85 -7.58
C ILE A 56 9.84 21.25 -7.10
N GLY A 57 9.62 22.29 -7.92
CA GLY A 57 9.94 23.66 -7.54
C GLY A 57 11.43 23.90 -7.22
N GLY A 58 12.33 23.09 -7.80
CA GLY A 58 13.77 23.13 -7.54
C GLY A 58 14.24 22.36 -6.29
N ARG A 59 13.34 21.64 -5.60
CA ARG A 59 13.66 20.81 -4.43
C ARG A 59 13.54 19.33 -4.78
N THR A 60 14.49 18.52 -4.33
CA THR A 60 14.37 17.05 -4.41
C THR A 60 13.51 16.56 -3.25
N VAL A 61 12.41 15.90 -3.55
CA VAL A 61 11.48 15.33 -2.57
C VAL A 61 11.29 13.84 -2.80
N THR A 62 11.06 13.10 -1.71
CA THR A 62 10.71 11.67 -1.74
C THR A 62 9.35 11.48 -1.13
N GLY A 63 8.48 10.71 -1.78
CA GLY A 63 7.14 10.43 -1.30
C GLY A 63 6.33 9.62 -2.28
N ASP A 64 5.02 9.61 -2.11
CA ASP A 64 4.11 8.78 -2.90
C ASP A 64 3.46 9.57 -4.04
N VAL A 65 2.96 8.86 -5.05
CA VAL A 65 2.24 9.45 -6.18
C VAL A 65 0.89 8.76 -6.30
N GLU A 66 -0.15 9.57 -6.47
CA GLU A 66 -1.51 9.10 -6.73
C GLU A 66 -1.96 9.54 -8.12
N ILE A 67 -2.67 8.68 -8.83
CA ILE A 67 -3.04 8.90 -10.22
C ILE A 67 -4.53 8.71 -10.48
N HIS A 68 -5.18 9.73 -11.02
CA HIS A 68 -6.60 9.67 -11.37
C HIS A 68 -6.91 10.20 -12.78
N ILE A 69 -8.13 9.97 -13.25
CA ILE A 69 -8.60 10.61 -14.49
C ILE A 69 -8.80 12.11 -14.26
N LYS A 70 -9.39 12.49 -13.12
CA LYS A 70 -9.73 13.88 -12.78
C LYS A 70 -9.32 14.20 -11.34
N PRO A 71 -9.03 15.48 -11.05
CA PRO A 71 -8.66 15.90 -9.70
C PRO A 71 -9.68 15.53 -8.62
N ARG A 72 -10.98 15.70 -8.92
CA ARG A 72 -12.08 15.41 -7.98
C ARG A 72 -12.17 13.95 -7.54
N ASP A 73 -11.55 13.03 -8.28
CA ASP A 73 -11.57 11.61 -7.96
C ASP A 73 -10.81 11.35 -6.64
N TRP A 74 -9.85 12.22 -6.27
CA TRP A 74 -9.23 12.25 -4.94
C TRP A 74 -10.25 12.31 -3.80
N THR A 75 -11.20 13.24 -3.91
CA THR A 75 -12.24 13.41 -2.88
C THR A 75 -13.30 12.31 -3.01
N ALA A 76 -13.64 11.92 -4.24
CA ALA A 76 -14.63 10.87 -4.50
C ALA A 76 -14.21 9.49 -3.96
N HIS A 77 -12.92 9.17 -4.02
CA HIS A 77 -12.34 7.95 -3.44
C HIS A 77 -12.10 8.05 -1.93
N GLY A 78 -12.26 9.23 -1.33
CA GLY A 78 -12.15 9.43 0.11
C GLY A 78 -10.73 9.68 0.61
N HIS A 79 -9.75 9.85 -0.28
CA HIS A 79 -8.33 9.99 0.07
C HIS A 79 -8.04 11.21 0.96
N HIS A 80 -8.80 12.28 0.78
CA HIS A 80 -8.79 13.47 1.63
C HIS A 80 -9.13 13.21 3.12
N ARG A 81 -9.57 12.00 3.49
CA ARG A 81 -9.88 11.60 4.87
C ARG A 81 -9.04 10.40 5.33
N ASP A 82 -8.13 9.93 4.49
CA ASP A 82 -7.40 8.71 4.72
C ASP A 82 -5.91 9.01 4.97
N PRO A 83 -5.41 8.78 6.19
CA PRO A 83 -4.03 9.10 6.54
C PRO A 83 -3.00 8.28 5.75
N ARG A 84 -3.38 7.18 5.10
CA ARG A 84 -2.49 6.39 4.22
C ARG A 84 -2.00 7.19 3.00
N TYR A 85 -2.69 8.28 2.65
CA TYR A 85 -2.36 9.18 1.56
C TYR A 85 -1.57 10.42 2.02
N ASN A 86 -1.28 10.56 3.33
CA ASN A 86 -0.52 11.71 3.84
C ASN A 86 0.92 11.77 3.28
N GLY A 87 1.46 10.65 2.79
CA GLY A 87 2.75 10.57 2.12
C GLY A 87 2.75 11.00 0.64
N VAL A 88 1.58 11.31 0.05
CA VAL A 88 1.49 11.72 -1.35
C VAL A 88 2.09 13.11 -1.54
N ILE A 89 3.06 13.20 -2.45
CA ILE A 89 3.77 14.43 -2.81
C ILE A 89 3.35 14.98 -4.19
N LEU A 90 2.74 14.13 -5.01
CA LEU A 90 2.26 14.50 -6.34
C LEU A 90 0.96 13.78 -6.64
N HIS A 91 -0.05 14.53 -7.03
CA HIS A 91 -1.29 14.01 -7.58
C HIS A 91 -1.27 14.22 -9.10
N ALA A 92 -1.15 13.14 -9.86
CA ALA A 92 -1.13 13.20 -11.32
C ALA A 92 -2.51 12.88 -11.88
N VAL A 93 -3.03 13.74 -12.73
CA VAL A 93 -4.36 13.56 -13.34
C VAL A 93 -4.28 13.58 -14.85
N MET A 94 -5.13 12.79 -15.51
CA MET A 94 -5.16 12.82 -16.97
C MET A 94 -5.67 14.15 -17.50
N TRP A 95 -6.77 14.67 -16.95
CA TRP A 95 -7.43 15.87 -17.44
C TRP A 95 -7.71 16.85 -16.30
N GLN A 96 -7.38 18.12 -16.52
CA GLN A 96 -7.89 19.18 -15.67
C GLN A 96 -9.33 19.51 -16.07
N THR A 97 -10.27 19.32 -15.15
CA THR A 97 -11.68 19.67 -15.39
C THR A 97 -12.12 20.96 -14.72
N GLU A 98 -11.33 21.46 -13.77
CA GLU A 98 -11.68 22.62 -12.94
C GLU A 98 -10.46 23.55 -12.83
N ALA A 99 -10.65 24.84 -13.02
CA ALA A 99 -9.52 25.78 -13.09
C ALA A 99 -8.80 25.97 -11.74
N SER A 100 -9.44 25.66 -10.62
CA SER A 100 -8.97 25.97 -9.27
C SER A 100 -9.10 24.79 -8.28
N PHE A 101 -8.90 23.55 -8.75
CA PHE A 101 -8.96 22.40 -7.85
C PHE A 101 -7.65 22.25 -7.05
N GLU A 102 -7.76 22.20 -5.73
CA GLU A 102 -6.65 21.90 -4.83
C GLU A 102 -6.80 20.51 -4.26
N THR A 103 -5.71 19.74 -4.31
CA THR A 103 -5.67 18.41 -3.68
C THR A 103 -5.23 18.58 -2.24
N VAL A 104 -6.12 18.27 -1.30
CA VAL A 104 -5.87 18.41 0.14
C VAL A 104 -5.89 17.03 0.79
N LYS A 105 -4.85 16.73 1.56
CA LYS A 105 -4.70 15.49 2.32
C LYS A 105 -5.49 15.55 3.62
N GLU A 106 -5.60 14.41 4.30
CA GLU A 106 -6.27 14.33 5.59
C GLU A 106 -5.64 15.26 6.63
N ASN A 107 -4.30 15.39 6.63
CA ASN A 107 -3.58 16.29 7.53
C ASN A 107 -3.69 17.79 7.16
N GLY A 108 -4.46 18.15 6.14
CA GLY A 108 -4.68 19.53 5.69
C GLY A 108 -3.58 20.11 4.80
N GLU A 109 -2.50 19.37 4.52
CA GLU A 109 -1.48 19.80 3.57
C GLU A 109 -1.98 19.64 2.13
N THR A 110 -1.53 20.54 1.25
CA THR A 110 -1.82 20.49 -0.18
C THR A 110 -0.80 19.62 -0.92
N VAL A 111 -1.24 19.05 -2.04
CA VAL A 111 -0.42 18.23 -2.93
C VAL A 111 -0.31 18.92 -4.29
N SER A 112 0.91 18.97 -4.82
CA SER A 112 1.18 19.43 -6.18
C SER A 112 0.36 18.63 -7.20
N LEU A 113 -0.36 19.32 -8.08
CA LEU A 113 -1.22 18.72 -9.10
C LEU A 113 -0.56 18.79 -10.47
N LEU A 114 -0.41 17.63 -11.14
CA LEU A 114 0.18 17.51 -12.47
C LEU A 114 -0.85 17.02 -13.49
N VAL A 115 -0.97 17.71 -14.62
CA VAL A 115 -1.89 17.32 -15.71
C VAL A 115 -1.13 16.56 -16.79
N LEU A 116 -1.26 15.24 -16.82
CA LEU A 116 -0.49 14.36 -17.71
C LEU A 116 -0.72 14.65 -19.19
N SER A 117 -1.93 15.05 -19.59
CA SER A 117 -2.26 15.29 -21.01
C SER A 117 -1.38 16.32 -21.70
N ASP A 118 -0.82 17.26 -20.94
CA ASP A 118 -0.02 18.36 -21.48
C ASP A 118 1.44 17.94 -21.72
N PHE A 119 1.84 16.85 -21.06
CA PHE A 119 3.21 16.39 -20.98
C PHE A 119 3.43 14.99 -21.55
N LEU A 120 2.46 14.37 -22.22
CA LEU A 120 2.71 13.13 -22.96
C LEU A 120 3.82 13.34 -24.01
N ASP A 121 4.74 12.39 -24.11
CA ASP A 121 5.83 12.39 -25.09
C ASP A 121 5.34 12.06 -26.51
N GLU A 122 4.28 11.26 -26.59
CA GLU A 122 3.60 10.85 -27.81
C GLU A 122 2.10 11.06 -27.73
N ASP A 123 1.43 10.96 -28.88
CA ASP A 123 -0.03 10.96 -28.93
C ASP A 123 -0.60 9.76 -28.15
N ILE A 124 -1.65 10.02 -27.37
CA ILE A 124 -2.27 9.03 -26.48
C ILE A 124 -2.73 7.77 -27.21
N GLU A 125 -3.17 7.86 -28.46
CA GLU A 125 -3.60 6.69 -29.22
C GLU A 125 -2.42 5.82 -29.65
N LYS A 126 -1.28 6.46 -29.96
CA LYS A 126 -0.04 5.73 -30.26
C LYS A 126 0.45 5.01 -29.01
N LEU A 127 0.45 5.67 -27.85
CA LEU A 127 0.80 5.07 -26.57
C LEU A 127 -0.12 3.90 -26.22
N SER A 128 -1.44 4.08 -26.36
CA SER A 128 -2.43 3.03 -26.09
C SER A 128 -2.20 1.78 -26.94
N ARG A 129 -1.92 1.94 -28.24
CA ARG A 129 -1.59 0.81 -29.12
C ARG A 129 -0.27 0.14 -28.73
N LYS A 130 0.78 0.92 -28.45
CA LYS A 130 2.10 0.40 -28.05
C LYS A 130 2.01 -0.43 -26.77
N ILE A 131 1.40 0.12 -25.73
CA ILE A 131 1.25 -0.55 -24.43
C ILE A 131 0.38 -1.81 -24.58
N SER A 132 -0.68 -1.75 -25.38
CA SER A 132 -1.54 -2.92 -25.64
C SER A 132 -0.85 -4.04 -26.42
N GLN A 133 0.17 -3.70 -27.23
CA GLN A 133 0.93 -4.63 -28.07
C GLN A 133 2.20 -5.15 -27.37
N GLN A 134 2.65 -4.52 -26.28
CA GLN A 134 3.78 -5.00 -25.51
C GLN A 134 3.41 -6.29 -24.76
N GLN A 135 3.96 -7.40 -25.24
CA GLN A 135 3.97 -8.68 -24.55
C GLN A 135 5.08 -8.65 -23.49
N GLY A 136 4.67 -8.60 -22.22
CA GLY A 136 5.58 -8.70 -21.09
C GLY A 136 6.07 -7.34 -20.58
N TRP A 137 5.68 -7.05 -19.34
CA TRP A 137 6.26 -5.99 -18.55
C TRP A 137 7.76 -6.24 -18.37
N ARG A 138 8.60 -5.45 -19.03
CA ARG A 138 10.01 -5.35 -18.69
C ARG A 138 10.15 -4.15 -17.76
N CYS A 139 10.43 -4.41 -16.48
CA CYS A 139 10.88 -3.35 -15.57
C CYS A 139 12.06 -2.64 -16.25
N PRO A 140 11.92 -1.37 -16.69
CA PRO A 140 12.98 -0.68 -17.43
C PRO A 140 14.26 -0.55 -16.58
N ARG A 141 14.10 -0.61 -15.25
CA ARG A 141 15.11 -0.30 -14.24
C ARG A 141 16.02 -1.45 -13.81
N ILE A 142 15.82 -2.68 -14.32
CA ILE A 142 16.72 -3.80 -13.99
C ILE A 142 18.06 -3.68 -14.72
N ALA A 143 18.09 -3.06 -15.90
CA ALA A 143 19.30 -2.94 -16.72
C ALA A 143 20.36 -2.00 -16.13
N GLU A 144 20.00 -1.14 -15.17
CA GLU A 144 20.93 -0.16 -14.56
C GLU A 144 21.55 -0.66 -13.24
N ILE A 145 21.11 -1.81 -12.73
CA ILE A 145 21.63 -2.39 -11.48
C ILE A 145 23.04 -2.98 -11.66
N GLU A 146 23.46 -3.26 -12.90
CA GLU A 146 24.77 -3.86 -13.21
C GLU A 146 25.97 -2.94 -12.86
N GLN A 147 25.74 -1.66 -12.57
CA GLN A 147 26.81 -0.69 -12.26
C GLN A 147 26.88 -0.23 -10.80
N ILE A 148 26.06 -0.81 -9.91
CA ILE A 148 26.04 -0.41 -8.49
C ILE A 148 27.09 -1.20 -7.71
N ASP A 149 27.92 -0.48 -6.93
CA ASP A 149 28.83 -1.10 -5.97
C ASP A 149 28.03 -1.99 -5.00
N THR A 150 28.30 -3.29 -5.06
CA THR A 150 27.57 -4.31 -4.31
C THR A 150 27.72 -4.08 -2.80
N ASP A 151 28.88 -3.61 -2.35
CA ASP A 151 29.12 -3.36 -0.92
C ASP A 151 28.34 -2.14 -0.42
N ALA A 152 28.25 -1.09 -1.23
CA ALA A 152 27.42 0.07 -0.92
C ALA A 152 25.92 -0.30 -0.88
N LEU A 153 25.47 -1.11 -1.83
CA LEU A 153 24.09 -1.59 -1.86
C LEU A 153 23.75 -2.46 -0.64
N LEU A 154 24.62 -3.39 -0.27
CA LEU A 154 24.44 -4.24 0.91
C LEU A 154 24.32 -3.41 2.19
N LYS A 155 25.14 -2.36 2.36
CA LYS A 155 25.03 -1.45 3.51
C LYS A 155 23.68 -0.74 3.58
N VAL A 156 23.14 -0.32 2.44
CA VAL A 156 21.81 0.31 2.38
C VAL A 156 20.72 -0.70 2.72
N ILE A 157 20.82 -1.93 2.21
CA ILE A 157 19.89 -3.02 2.53
C ILE A 157 19.93 -3.35 4.02
N ASP A 158 21.12 -3.48 4.61
CA ASP A 158 21.32 -3.78 6.03
C ASP A 158 20.76 -2.66 6.91
N ALA A 159 21.04 -1.40 6.59
CA ALA A 159 20.49 -0.25 7.31
C ALA A 159 18.96 -0.23 7.24
N ALA A 160 18.38 -0.47 6.06
CA ALA A 160 16.92 -0.56 5.90
C ALA A 160 16.32 -1.78 6.62
N ALA A 161 17.02 -2.91 6.65
CA ALA A 161 16.60 -4.10 7.38
C ALA A 161 16.57 -3.84 8.89
N GLN A 162 17.61 -3.21 9.42
CA GLN A 162 17.71 -2.82 10.83
C GLN A 162 16.58 -1.84 11.21
N GLN A 163 16.35 -0.81 10.40
CA GLN A 163 15.26 0.14 10.65
C GLN A 163 13.89 -0.54 10.67
N ARG A 164 13.62 -1.48 9.74
CA ARG A 164 12.36 -2.24 9.74
C ARG A 164 12.24 -3.15 10.96
N LEU A 165 13.34 -3.75 11.41
CA LEU A 165 13.36 -4.58 12.62
C LEU A 165 13.05 -3.73 13.86
N GLU A 166 13.69 -2.58 14.00
CA GLU A 166 13.43 -1.63 15.10
C GLU A 166 11.97 -1.18 15.12
N GLY A 167 11.41 -0.81 13.96
CA GLY A 167 9.99 -0.45 13.85
C GLY A 167 9.05 -1.59 14.27
N LYS A 168 9.37 -2.84 13.95
CA LYS A 168 8.60 -4.02 14.42
C LYS A 168 8.71 -4.22 15.92
N ILE A 169 9.91 -4.04 16.49
CA ILE A 169 10.15 -4.14 17.93
C ILE A 169 9.33 -3.09 18.67
N ASP A 170 9.34 -1.84 18.22
CA ASP A 170 8.62 -0.76 18.90
C ASP A 170 7.10 -0.94 18.81
N ARG A 171 6.60 -1.40 17.67
CA ARG A 171 5.19 -1.81 17.53
C ARG A 171 4.82 -2.91 18.53
N PHE A 172 5.65 -3.95 18.65
CA PHE A 172 5.43 -5.05 19.58
C PHE A 172 5.49 -4.61 21.04
N LYS A 173 6.44 -3.73 21.41
CA LYS A 173 6.49 -3.14 22.76
C LYS A 173 5.23 -2.34 23.08
N LYS A 174 4.75 -1.53 22.13
CA LYS A 174 3.53 -0.74 22.30
C LYS A 174 2.33 -1.66 22.51
N ARG A 175 2.17 -2.68 21.67
CA ARG A 175 1.06 -3.64 21.75
C ARG A 175 1.09 -4.45 23.04
N LEU A 176 2.28 -4.87 23.49
CA LEU A 176 2.44 -5.56 24.77
C LEU A 176 1.99 -4.70 25.96
N LYS A 177 2.29 -3.40 25.90
CA LYS A 177 1.86 -2.44 26.93
C LYS A 177 0.33 -2.27 26.92
N GLU A 178 -0.29 -2.12 25.74
CA GLU A 178 -1.75 -2.05 25.57
C GLU A 178 -2.42 -3.29 26.19
N LEU A 179 -1.95 -4.49 25.86
CA LEU A 179 -2.48 -5.74 26.43
C LEU A 179 -2.37 -5.81 27.96
N SER A 180 -1.29 -5.29 28.54
CA SER A 180 -1.13 -5.25 30.00
C SER A 180 -1.97 -4.19 30.70
N GLU A 181 -2.38 -3.13 29.98
CA GLU A 181 -3.25 -2.07 30.50
C GLU A 181 -4.73 -2.44 30.35
N ASP A 182 -5.10 -3.14 29.28
CA ASP A 182 -6.47 -3.56 28.98
C ASP A 182 -6.95 -4.71 29.90
N ASP A 183 -6.06 -5.63 30.30
CA ASP A 183 -6.37 -6.74 31.21
C ASP A 183 -5.26 -6.96 32.25
N GLU A 184 -5.48 -6.43 33.46
CA GLU A 184 -4.55 -6.53 34.58
C GLU A 184 -4.40 -7.97 35.12
N SER A 185 -5.31 -8.88 34.74
CA SER A 185 -5.26 -10.30 35.10
C SER A 185 -4.43 -11.16 34.15
N LEU A 186 -4.03 -10.60 33.01
CA LEU A 186 -3.35 -11.31 31.94
C LEU A 186 -1.88 -11.58 32.31
N SER A 187 -1.49 -12.84 32.32
CA SER A 187 -0.11 -13.25 32.64
C SER A 187 0.86 -12.72 31.58
N PRO A 188 2.09 -12.32 31.95
CA PRO A 188 3.11 -11.93 30.98
C PRO A 188 3.36 -12.98 29.90
N SER A 189 3.25 -14.27 30.22
CA SER A 189 3.42 -15.36 29.24
C SER A 189 2.31 -15.36 28.19
N ASP A 190 1.07 -15.11 28.60
CA ASP A 190 -0.08 -15.14 27.70
C ASP A 190 -0.09 -13.92 26.78
N ALA A 191 0.39 -12.77 27.27
CA ALA A 191 0.57 -11.57 26.46
C ALA A 191 1.62 -11.78 25.35
N TRP A 192 2.70 -12.51 25.63
CA TRP A 192 3.70 -12.88 24.62
C TRP A 192 3.16 -13.87 23.59
N ASP A 193 2.38 -14.86 24.02
CA ASP A 193 1.76 -15.84 23.13
C ASP A 193 0.75 -15.15 22.18
N GLN A 194 -0.06 -14.21 22.71
CA GLN A 194 -0.98 -13.39 21.91
C GLN A 194 -0.22 -12.53 20.88
N LEU A 195 0.85 -11.86 21.30
CA LEU A 195 1.65 -11.01 20.42
C LEU A 195 2.35 -11.81 19.31
N LEU A 196 2.88 -12.99 19.64
CA LEU A 196 3.47 -13.91 18.68
C LEU A 196 2.43 -14.36 17.65
N TYR A 197 1.23 -14.70 18.12
CA TYR A 197 0.14 -15.13 17.26
C TYR A 197 -0.30 -14.00 16.29
N GLU A 198 -0.52 -12.79 16.80
CA GLU A 198 -0.83 -11.60 15.99
C GLU A 198 0.23 -11.41 14.89
N GLY A 199 1.52 -11.50 15.25
CA GLY A 199 2.64 -11.38 14.31
C GLY A 199 2.67 -12.46 13.23
N VAL A 200 2.38 -13.72 13.57
CA VAL A 200 2.29 -14.83 12.59
C VAL A 200 1.13 -14.61 11.63
N MET A 201 -0.03 -14.21 12.13
CA MET A 201 -1.22 -13.99 11.29
C MET A 201 -1.05 -12.81 10.35
N GLU A 202 -0.44 -11.71 10.82
CA GLU A 202 -0.03 -10.60 9.93
C GLU A 202 0.88 -11.10 8.80
N ALA A 203 1.88 -11.92 9.14
CA ALA A 203 2.84 -12.44 8.16
C ALA A 203 2.20 -13.38 7.12
N LEU A 204 1.13 -14.09 7.49
CA LEU A 204 0.36 -14.94 6.59
C LEU A 204 -0.63 -14.16 5.69
N GLY A 205 -0.65 -12.83 5.77
CA GLY A 205 -1.44 -11.99 4.87
C GLY A 205 -2.86 -11.71 5.36
N TYR A 206 -3.17 -12.03 6.62
CA TYR A 206 -4.43 -11.61 7.25
C TYR A 206 -4.42 -10.13 7.66
N SER A 207 -3.39 -9.36 7.27
CA SER A 207 -3.20 -7.94 7.56
C SER A 207 -4.40 -7.05 7.24
N LYS A 208 -5.18 -7.40 6.20
CA LYS A 208 -6.38 -6.65 5.79
C LYS A 208 -7.60 -6.87 6.70
N ASN A 209 -7.62 -7.98 7.46
CA ASN A 209 -8.72 -8.38 8.35
C ASN A 209 -8.24 -8.62 9.79
N THR A 210 -7.04 -8.19 10.16
CA THR A 210 -6.43 -8.44 11.47
C THR A 210 -7.36 -8.06 12.62
N LEU A 211 -8.01 -6.88 12.54
CA LEU A 211 -8.93 -6.39 13.57
C LEU A 211 -10.20 -7.25 13.72
N GLN A 212 -10.84 -7.63 12.61
CA GLN A 212 -12.04 -8.47 12.64
C GLN A 212 -11.72 -9.88 13.16
N TYR A 213 -10.52 -10.36 12.87
CA TYR A 213 -10.07 -11.68 13.30
C TYR A 213 -9.66 -11.69 14.77
N ILE A 214 -8.96 -10.67 15.27
CA ILE A 214 -8.66 -10.50 16.71
C ILE A 214 -9.95 -10.45 17.52
N GLN A 215 -10.95 -9.67 17.07
CA GLN A 215 -12.25 -9.57 17.75
C GLN A 215 -13.02 -10.90 17.80
N GLU A 216 -12.97 -11.70 16.73
CA GLU A 216 -13.60 -13.02 16.72
C GLU A 216 -12.85 -14.01 17.65
N LEU A 217 -11.54 -13.86 17.80
CA LEU A 217 -10.75 -14.68 18.73
C LEU A 217 -10.98 -14.31 20.20
N GLU A 218 -11.06 -13.01 20.54
CA GLU A 218 -11.46 -12.55 21.88
C GLU A 218 -12.83 -13.12 22.26
N ARG A 219 -13.75 -13.18 21.30
CA ARG A 219 -15.06 -13.79 21.48
C ARG A 219 -14.98 -15.30 21.70
N GLN A 220 -14.08 -16.01 21.02
CA GLN A 220 -13.87 -17.45 21.24
C GLN A 220 -13.15 -17.76 22.55
N TRP A 221 -12.25 -16.89 23.01
CA TRP A 221 -11.59 -17.00 24.31
C TRP A 221 -12.61 -17.04 25.46
N GLN A 222 -13.58 -16.13 25.46
CA GLN A 222 -14.66 -16.09 26.48
C GLN A 222 -15.50 -17.38 26.52
N LEU A 223 -15.65 -18.09 25.41
CA LEU A 223 -16.42 -19.33 25.32
C LEU A 223 -15.65 -20.56 25.85
N VAL A 224 -14.33 -20.58 25.68
CA VAL A 224 -13.46 -21.66 26.17
C VAL A 224 -13.31 -21.58 27.70
N GLU A 225 -13.22 -20.37 28.25
CA GLU A 225 -13.12 -20.11 29.70
C GLU A 225 -14.37 -20.60 30.46
N TYR A 226 -15.55 -20.50 29.85
CA TYR A 226 -16.81 -20.95 30.45
C TYR A 226 -16.95 -22.47 30.49
N SER A 227 -16.17 -23.21 29.69
CA SER A 227 -16.38 -24.65 29.49
C SER A 227 -15.54 -25.55 30.41
N LEU A 228 -14.49 -25.05 31.09
CA LEU A 228 -13.61 -25.88 31.93
C LEU A 228 -13.08 -25.14 33.18
N PRO A 229 -13.84 -25.09 34.29
CA PRO A 229 -13.33 -24.56 35.55
C PRO A 229 -12.39 -25.58 36.22
N GLY A 230 -11.12 -25.20 36.42
CA GLY A 230 -10.22 -25.85 37.40
C GLY A 230 -9.09 -26.75 36.88
N GLN A 231 -8.81 -26.80 35.58
CA GLN A 231 -7.61 -27.49 35.06
C GLN A 231 -6.53 -26.47 34.70
N ARG A 232 -5.28 -26.68 35.15
CA ARG A 232 -4.12 -25.89 34.69
C ARG A 232 -4.04 -26.00 33.17
N GLN A 233 -4.23 -24.87 32.48
CA GLN A 233 -4.33 -24.82 31.04
C GLN A 233 -3.00 -25.21 30.37
N PRO A 234 -3.00 -26.04 29.32
CA PRO A 234 -1.86 -26.19 28.41
C PRO A 234 -1.57 -24.83 27.74
N SER A 235 -0.29 -24.50 27.53
CA SER A 235 0.15 -23.27 26.84
C SER A 235 -0.67 -23.00 25.57
N LEU A 236 -1.05 -21.74 25.32
CA LEU A 236 -1.87 -21.26 24.20
C LEU A 236 -1.56 -21.93 22.86
N LEU A 237 -0.26 -22.11 22.56
CA LEU A 237 0.23 -22.78 21.36
C LEU A 237 -0.35 -24.19 21.15
N ARG A 238 -0.50 -24.96 22.23
CA ARG A 238 -0.95 -26.36 22.18
C ARG A 238 -2.45 -26.47 21.94
N GLN A 239 -3.24 -25.51 22.42
CA GLN A 239 -4.68 -25.47 22.21
C GLN A 239 -5.02 -24.99 20.79
N MET A 240 -4.26 -24.03 20.26
CA MET A 240 -4.45 -23.50 18.91
C MET A 240 -4.04 -24.49 17.80
N ILE A 241 -2.96 -25.27 17.99
CA ILE A 241 -2.59 -26.34 17.04
C ILE A 241 -3.69 -27.42 16.95
N THR A 242 -4.34 -27.75 18.07
CA THR A 242 -5.45 -28.70 18.08
C THR A 242 -6.74 -28.13 17.47
N GLY A 243 -7.04 -26.84 17.65
CA GLY A 243 -8.23 -26.18 17.09
C GLY A 243 -8.13 -25.86 15.59
N ALA A 244 -6.93 -25.62 15.06
CA ALA A 244 -6.70 -25.41 13.63
C ALA A 244 -7.03 -26.67 12.78
N SER A 245 -7.00 -27.87 13.39
CA SER A 245 -7.38 -29.12 12.72
C SER A 245 -8.86 -29.20 12.36
N THR A 246 -9.73 -28.42 13.02
CA THR A 246 -11.17 -28.38 12.72
C THR A 246 -11.56 -27.29 11.72
N ILE A 247 -10.75 -26.25 11.53
CA ILE A 247 -11.05 -25.16 10.59
C ILE A 247 -10.70 -25.55 9.13
N GLY A 248 -9.74 -26.46 8.94
CA GLY A 248 -9.35 -26.97 7.62
C GLY A 248 -10.40 -27.83 6.90
N LEU A 249 -11.48 -28.26 7.56
CA LEU A 249 -12.52 -29.12 6.94
C LEU A 249 -13.80 -28.39 6.53
N ALA A 250 -13.99 -27.12 6.91
CA ALA A 250 -15.23 -26.38 6.67
C ALA A 250 -15.23 -25.53 5.38
N ALA A 251 -14.11 -25.47 4.66
CA ALA A 251 -13.98 -24.75 3.38
C ALA A 251 -13.90 -25.71 2.19
N LEU A 252 -14.89 -26.60 2.03
CA LEU A 252 -15.12 -27.27 0.74
C LEU A 252 -16.02 -26.38 -0.12
N PRO A 253 -15.67 -26.15 -1.40
CA PRO A 253 -16.45 -25.28 -2.28
C PRO A 253 -17.80 -25.92 -2.60
N VAL A 254 -18.86 -25.09 -2.52
CA VAL A 254 -20.19 -25.40 -3.03
C VAL A 254 -20.09 -25.68 -4.54
N PRO A 255 -20.53 -26.85 -5.04
CA PRO A 255 -20.45 -27.15 -6.47
C PRO A 255 -21.52 -26.39 -7.23
N GLY A 256 -21.14 -25.52 -8.17
CA GLY A 256 -22.09 -25.02 -9.16
C GLY A 256 -21.90 -23.61 -9.70
N VAL A 257 -20.72 -23.23 -10.18
CA VAL A 257 -20.59 -22.10 -11.12
C VAL A 257 -19.68 -22.52 -12.27
N ARG A 258 -20.27 -22.78 -13.44
CA ARG A 258 -19.55 -23.00 -14.69
C ARG A 258 -19.13 -21.64 -15.25
N ILE A 259 -17.83 -21.44 -15.41
CA ILE A 259 -17.26 -20.38 -16.24
C ILE A 259 -17.07 -21.00 -17.63
N THR A 260 -17.72 -20.44 -18.64
CA THR A 260 -17.38 -20.67 -20.05
C THR A 260 -16.47 -19.55 -20.55
N CYS A 261 -15.52 -19.94 -21.39
CA CYS A 261 -14.34 -19.22 -21.87
C CYS A 261 -14.52 -17.75 -22.28
#